data_AF-A0A480N226-F1
#
_entry.id   AF-A0A480N226-F1
#
_cell.length_a   1.000
_cell.length_b   1.000
_cell.length_c   1.000
_cell.angle_alpha   90.00
_cell.angle_beta   90.00
_cell.angle_gamma   90.00
#
_symmetry.space_group_name_H-M   'P 1'
#
loop_
_entity.id
_entity.type
_entity.pdbx_description
1 polymer ?
#
loop_
_entity_poly.entity_id
_entity_poly.type
_entity_poly.pdbx_seq_one_letter_code
_entity_poly.pdbx_strand_id
1 'polypeptide(L)'
;MAAAAASPALKRLDLRDPAALFETHGAEEIRGLERQVRAEIEHKKEELRQMVGERYRDLIEAADTIGQMRRCAEGLVDAVKATDQYCARLRQAGSAAPRPPRDPQPQLPSQEKFYSMAAQIKLLLEIPEKIWSSMEASQYLHATQLYLLCCHLHTLLQLDASSSRYSPVLSRFPILVRQVAAASHFRSTILHESRMLLKCQAVSDQAVAEALCAIMLLEESSPRQALTDFLLARKAAIQKLLNQPHHGAGVKAQICSLVELLATTLNQAHALFYTLPEGLLPEPSLPCGLLFSTLDTITGQHPPGKGLGVLQQEMKLCSWFKHLPASVVEFQPALRTLAHPISQEFLKDTLQKWIHMQVARASPRRAGAPRSLAGGHTRPSAEGREG
;
A
#
# COMPACT_ATOMS: atom_id res chain seq x y z
N MET A 1 26.04 -52.74 12.89
CA MET A 1 25.22 -51.51 12.93
C MET A 1 24.48 -51.47 14.25
N ALA A 2 25.11 -50.95 15.30
CA ALA A 2 24.51 -50.73 16.60
C ALA A 2 25.10 -49.43 17.17
N ALA A 3 24.42 -48.32 16.91
CA ALA A 3 24.68 -47.05 17.55
C ALA A 3 23.99 -47.08 18.92
N ALA A 4 24.73 -47.48 19.96
CA ALA A 4 24.31 -47.27 21.33
C ALA A 4 24.77 -45.87 21.74
N ALA A 5 23.80 -44.97 21.87
CA ALA A 5 23.99 -43.60 22.32
C ALA A 5 24.72 -43.56 23.67
N ALA A 6 25.83 -42.84 23.72
CA ALA A 6 26.56 -42.54 24.95
C ALA A 6 25.66 -41.66 25.85
N SER A 7 25.34 -42.18 27.04
CA SER A 7 24.57 -41.50 28.08
C SER A 7 25.40 -40.37 28.72
N PRO A 8 25.06 -39.07 28.52
CA PRO A 8 25.84 -37.96 29.09
C PRO A 8 25.39 -37.59 30.52
N ALA A 9 24.68 -38.49 31.21
CA ALA A 9 24.13 -38.29 32.55
C ALA A 9 24.68 -39.31 33.54
N LEU A 10 25.99 -39.59 33.49
CA LEU A 10 26.70 -40.21 34.61
C LEU A 10 26.62 -39.23 35.79
N LYS A 11 25.86 -39.67 36.79
CA LYS A 11 25.35 -38.96 37.96
C LYS A 11 26.40 -38.05 38.60
N ARG A 12 26.16 -36.73 38.59
CA ARG A 12 26.83 -35.74 39.47
C ARG A 12 26.84 -36.13 40.96
N LEU A 13 26.00 -37.08 41.36
CA LEU A 13 25.92 -37.62 42.72
C LEU A 13 27.10 -38.54 43.07
N ASP A 14 27.73 -39.22 42.09
CA ASP A 14 28.83 -40.17 42.34
C ASP A 14 30.20 -39.48 42.49
N LEU A 15 30.31 -38.19 42.13
CA LEU A 15 31.51 -37.37 42.34
C LEU A 15 31.64 -36.85 43.79
N ARG A 16 30.58 -36.97 44.61
CA ARG A 16 30.58 -36.46 45.99
C ARG A 16 31.19 -37.45 46.99
N ASP A 17 31.26 -38.73 46.64
CA ASP A 17 31.90 -39.77 47.42
C ASP A 17 32.92 -40.54 46.55
N PRO A 18 34.22 -40.20 46.65
CA PRO A 18 35.24 -40.80 45.80
C PRO A 18 35.40 -42.31 46.05
N ALA A 19 35.10 -42.80 47.27
CA ALA A 19 35.24 -44.22 47.61
C ALA A 19 34.28 -45.10 46.82
N ALA A 20 33.01 -44.70 46.73
CA ALA A 20 31.99 -45.42 45.96
C ALA A 20 32.30 -45.44 44.44
N LEU A 21 33.01 -44.42 43.95
CA LEU A 21 33.40 -44.32 42.54
C LEU A 21 34.54 -45.30 42.18
N PHE A 22 35.51 -45.51 43.09
CA PHE A 22 36.58 -46.51 42.92
C PHE A 22 36.09 -47.96 43.07
N GLU A 23 35.00 -48.21 43.81
CA GLU A 23 34.43 -49.54 43.98
C GLU A 23 33.59 -50.01 42.78
N THR A 24 33.00 -49.07 42.04
CA THR A 24 32.02 -49.37 40.99
C THR A 24 32.57 -49.26 39.56
N HIS A 25 33.68 -48.55 39.37
CA HIS A 25 34.25 -48.26 38.03
C HIS A 25 35.71 -48.68 37.92
N GLY A 26 36.13 -49.09 36.72
CA GLY A 26 37.51 -49.49 36.45
C GLY A 26 38.48 -48.30 36.41
N ALA A 27 39.77 -48.53 36.70
CA ALA A 27 40.78 -47.46 36.75
C ALA A 27 40.89 -46.60 35.45
N GLU A 28 40.62 -47.20 34.29
CA GLU A 28 40.61 -46.48 33.01
C GLU A 28 39.37 -45.59 32.83
N GLU A 29 38.21 -46.01 33.35
CA GLU A 29 36.97 -45.23 33.34
C GLU A 29 37.10 -44.00 34.25
N ILE A 30 37.74 -44.17 35.40
CA ILE A 30 38.00 -43.07 36.36
C ILE A 30 38.97 -42.04 35.79
N ARG A 31 40.04 -42.48 35.10
CA ARG A 31 40.94 -41.58 34.37
C ARG A 31 40.24 -40.87 33.22
N GLY A 32 39.31 -41.54 32.55
CA GLY A 32 38.44 -40.94 31.54
C GLY A 32 37.58 -39.82 32.12
N LEU A 33 36.93 -40.10 33.26
CA LEU A 33 36.09 -39.14 33.98
C LEU A 33 36.88 -37.95 34.51
N GLU A 34 38.08 -38.17 35.08
CA GLU A 34 38.97 -37.07 35.52
C GLU A 34 39.32 -36.14 34.35
N ARG A 35 39.70 -36.71 33.19
CA ARG A 35 40.01 -35.95 31.98
C ARG A 35 38.80 -35.17 31.49
N GLN A 36 37.61 -35.78 31.52
CA GLN A 36 36.37 -35.12 31.15
C GLN A 36 36.02 -33.97 32.10
N VAL A 37 36.06 -34.17 33.42
CA VAL A 37 35.77 -33.14 34.40
C VAL A 37 36.77 -31.99 34.30
N ARG A 38 38.06 -32.27 34.08
CA ARG A 38 39.07 -31.22 33.86
C ARG A 38 38.79 -30.43 32.58
N ALA A 39 38.36 -31.09 31.50
CA ALA A 39 37.96 -30.42 30.27
C ALA A 39 36.71 -29.55 30.47
N GLU A 40 35.72 -30.03 31.22
CA GLU A 40 34.51 -29.27 31.56
C GLU A 40 34.84 -28.04 32.43
N ILE A 41 35.77 -28.15 33.38
CA ILE A 41 36.23 -27.02 34.20
C ILE A 41 36.89 -25.95 33.34
N GLU A 42 37.83 -26.32 32.47
CA GLU A 42 38.49 -25.34 31.58
C GLU A 42 37.49 -24.73 30.59
N HIS A 43 36.53 -25.50 30.09
CA HIS A 43 35.45 -24.98 29.26
C HIS A 43 34.58 -23.96 30.02
N LYS A 44 34.14 -24.29 31.24
CA LYS A 44 33.31 -23.39 32.07
C LYS A 44 34.05 -22.11 32.45
N LYS A 45 35.37 -22.22 32.67
CA LYS A 45 36.25 -21.08 32.96
C LYS A 45 36.36 -20.13 31.77
N GLU A 46 36.49 -20.65 30.55
CA GLU A 46 36.49 -19.81 29.35
C GLU A 46 35.11 -19.23 29.05
N GLU A 47 34.02 -19.98 29.26
CA GLU A 47 32.64 -19.45 29.18
C GLU A 47 32.42 -18.29 30.15
N LEU A 48 32.90 -18.40 31.40
CA LEU A 48 32.84 -17.32 32.38
C LEU A 48 33.67 -16.11 31.93
N ARG A 49 34.84 -16.33 31.34
CA ARG A 49 35.70 -15.26 30.82
C ARG A 49 35.02 -14.51 29.67
N GLN A 50 34.33 -15.23 28.79
CA GLN A 50 33.56 -14.66 27.69
C GLN A 50 32.33 -13.93 28.19
N MET A 51 31.47 -14.56 29.02
CA MET A 51 30.25 -13.92 29.51
C MET A 51 30.50 -12.67 30.35
N VAL A 52 31.56 -12.67 31.16
CA VAL A 52 31.93 -11.50 31.97
C VAL A 52 32.61 -10.44 31.11
N GLY A 53 33.47 -10.86 30.16
CA GLY A 53 34.16 -9.96 29.24
C GLY A 53 33.22 -9.24 28.27
N GLU A 54 32.21 -9.94 27.75
CA GLU A 54 31.16 -9.37 26.90
C GLU A 54 30.31 -8.38 27.67
N ARG A 55 29.82 -8.74 28.86
CA ARG A 55 29.03 -7.80 29.69
C ARG A 55 29.80 -6.54 30.05
N TYR A 56 31.09 -6.62 30.42
CA TYR A 56 31.89 -5.42 30.68
C TYR A 56 32.13 -4.59 29.42
N ARG A 57 32.33 -5.23 28.26
CA ARG A 57 32.45 -4.54 26.97
C ARG A 57 31.17 -3.79 26.63
N ASP A 58 30.02 -4.43 26.77
CA ASP A 58 28.71 -3.83 26.50
C ASP A 58 28.44 -2.63 27.42
N LEU A 59 28.82 -2.72 28.71
CA LEU A 59 28.71 -1.58 29.63
C LEU A 59 29.61 -0.41 29.23
N ILE A 60 30.83 -0.67 28.75
CA ILE A 60 31.75 0.37 28.28
C ILE A 60 31.21 1.01 27.00
N GLU A 61 30.72 0.21 26.05
CA GLU A 61 30.13 0.70 24.81
C GLU A 61 28.86 1.53 25.08
N ALA A 62 28.02 1.09 26.03
CA ALA A 62 26.88 1.87 26.50
C ALA A 62 27.30 3.21 27.13
N ALA A 63 28.39 3.25 27.90
CA ALA A 63 28.91 4.48 28.46
C ALA A 63 29.45 5.43 27.38
N ASP A 64 30.17 4.91 26.38
CA ASP A 64 30.69 5.69 25.26
C ASP A 64 29.58 6.26 24.39
N THR A 65 28.53 5.47 24.11
CA THR A 65 27.35 5.94 23.37
C THR A 65 26.61 7.04 24.11
N ILE A 66 26.45 6.95 25.44
CA ILE A 66 25.91 8.05 26.26
C ILE A 66 26.80 9.31 26.15
N GLY A 67 28.12 9.13 26.19
CA GLY A 67 29.07 10.23 25.99
C GLY A 67 28.99 10.88 24.61
N GLN A 68 28.72 10.10 23.56
CA GLN A 68 28.47 10.61 22.20
C GLN A 68 27.13 11.34 22.11
N MET A 69 26.06 10.76 22.66
CA MET A 69 24.73 11.38 22.69
C MET A 69 24.77 12.76 23.36
N ARG A 70 25.49 12.88 24.47
CA ARG A 70 25.68 14.17 25.15
C ARG A 70 26.37 15.21 24.25
N ARG A 71 27.48 14.84 23.60
CA ARG A 71 28.20 15.74 22.68
C ARG A 71 27.32 16.17 21.49
N CYS A 72 26.54 15.26 20.93
CA CYS A 72 25.59 15.56 19.89
C CYS A 72 24.49 16.53 20.36
N ALA A 73 23.98 16.34 21.58
CA ALA A 73 22.97 17.24 22.17
C ALA A 73 23.54 18.65 22.41
N GLU A 74 24.77 18.75 22.91
CA GLU A 74 25.47 20.03 23.08
C GLU A 74 25.65 20.74 21.72
N GLY A 75 26.12 20.01 20.69
CA GLY A 75 26.24 20.55 19.33
C GLY A 75 24.91 21.00 18.71
N LEU A 76 23.82 20.29 18.99
CA LEU A 76 22.48 20.68 18.54
C LEU A 76 22.02 21.99 19.20
N VAL A 77 22.26 22.15 20.50
CA VAL A 77 21.94 23.40 21.22
C VAL A 77 22.71 24.57 20.63
N ASP A 78 23.99 24.39 20.31
CA ASP A 78 24.81 25.45 19.72
C ASP A 78 24.36 25.79 18.28
N ALA A 79 24.00 24.79 17.48
CA ALA A 79 23.43 25.00 16.15
C ALA A 79 22.13 25.81 16.23
N VAL A 80 21.23 25.47 17.17
CA VAL A 80 19.98 26.23 17.37
C VAL A 80 20.26 27.67 17.77
N LYS A 81 21.19 27.91 18.72
CA LYS A 81 21.60 29.28 19.08
C LYS A 81 22.17 30.04 17.89
N ALA A 82 22.98 29.40 17.04
CA ALA A 82 23.51 30.03 15.83
C ALA A 82 22.40 30.41 14.85
N THR A 83 21.39 29.56 14.66
CA THR A 83 20.23 29.88 13.82
C THR A 83 19.38 31.02 14.38
N ASP A 84 19.17 31.06 15.69
CA ASP A 84 18.41 32.15 16.33
C ASP A 84 19.14 33.49 16.18
N GLN A 85 20.45 33.52 16.40
CA GLN A 85 21.28 34.70 16.17
C GLN A 85 21.30 35.14 14.70
N TYR A 86 21.27 34.20 13.75
CA TYR A 86 21.16 34.52 12.33
C TYR A 86 19.80 35.14 11.99
N CYS A 87 18.72 34.55 12.49
CA CYS A 87 17.36 35.09 12.34
C CYS A 87 17.21 36.48 12.99
N ALA A 88 17.80 36.70 14.16
CA ALA A 88 17.82 38.00 14.83
C ALA A 88 18.54 39.06 13.99
N ARG A 89 19.70 38.72 13.42
CA ARG A 89 20.44 39.60 12.49
C ARG A 89 19.63 39.90 11.22
N LEU A 90 18.95 38.91 10.66
CA LEU A 90 18.09 39.11 9.48
C LEU A 90 16.90 40.03 9.77
N ARG A 91 16.26 39.88 10.95
CA ARG A 91 15.18 40.77 11.40
C ARG A 91 15.66 42.21 11.57
N GLN A 92 16.86 42.41 12.13
CA GLN A 92 17.45 43.74 12.28
C GLN A 92 17.84 44.35 10.93
N ALA A 93 18.42 43.57 10.01
CA ALA A 93 18.76 44.01 8.66
C ALA A 93 17.51 44.36 7.82
N GLY A 94 16.40 43.64 8.02
CA GLY A 94 15.12 43.93 7.36
C GLY A 94 14.42 45.20 7.86
N SER A 95 14.78 45.70 9.05
CA SER A 95 14.17 46.89 9.66
C SER A 95 14.97 48.18 9.47
N ALA A 96 16.24 48.09 9.04
CA ALA A 96 17.17 49.22 8.98
C ALA A 96 17.70 49.55 7.57
N ALA A 97 17.25 48.87 6.52
CA ALA A 97 17.64 49.21 5.14
C ALA A 97 16.77 50.35 4.59
N PRO A 98 17.32 51.54 4.25
CA PRO A 98 16.60 52.55 3.50
C PRO A 98 16.28 51.95 2.12
N ARG A 99 14.99 51.80 1.83
CA ARG A 99 14.51 51.42 0.50
C ARG A 99 14.96 52.53 -0.47
N PRO A 100 15.76 52.26 -1.51
CA PRO A 100 16.08 53.29 -2.49
C PRO A 100 14.79 53.76 -3.16
N PRO A 101 14.71 55.04 -3.60
CA PRO A 101 13.53 55.58 -4.25
C PRO A 101 13.23 54.73 -5.49
N ARG A 102 12.04 54.15 -5.52
CA ARG A 102 11.53 53.45 -6.71
C ARG A 102 11.29 54.49 -7.79
N ASP A 103 12.12 54.47 -8.83
CA ASP A 103 11.73 55.05 -10.11
C ASP A 103 10.42 54.38 -10.59
N PRO A 104 9.53 55.12 -11.28
CA PRO A 104 8.30 54.55 -11.82
C PRO A 104 8.64 53.64 -13.00
N GLN A 105 8.89 52.37 -12.70
CA GLN A 105 9.07 51.34 -13.72
C GLN A 105 7.72 51.08 -14.41
N PRO A 106 7.67 51.07 -15.75
CA PRO A 106 6.44 50.83 -16.49
C PRO A 106 5.89 49.44 -16.14
N GLN A 107 4.58 49.40 -15.98
CA GLN A 107 3.76 48.27 -15.53
C GLN A 107 4.19 46.93 -16.18
N LEU A 108 4.22 45.88 -15.36
CA LEU A 108 4.77 44.53 -15.65
C LEU A 108 3.66 43.47 -15.92
N PRO A 109 2.76 43.61 -16.91
CA PRO A 109 1.86 42.51 -17.27
C PRO A 109 2.61 41.31 -17.88
N SER A 110 3.90 41.43 -18.20
CA SER A 110 4.77 40.35 -18.68
C SER A 110 5.37 39.51 -17.54
N GLN A 111 5.62 40.10 -16.36
CA GLN A 111 6.30 39.43 -15.27
C GLN A 111 5.35 38.53 -14.46
N GLU A 112 4.10 38.97 -14.26
CA GLU A 112 3.06 38.13 -13.66
C GLU A 112 2.76 36.90 -14.52
N LYS A 113 2.70 37.08 -15.85
CA LYS A 113 2.57 35.96 -16.80
C LYS A 113 3.78 35.01 -16.70
N PHE A 114 4.99 35.55 -16.61
CA PHE A 114 6.20 34.75 -16.42
C PHE A 114 6.19 33.95 -15.11
N TYR A 115 5.83 34.58 -13.98
CA TYR A 115 5.73 33.89 -12.69
C TYR A 115 4.60 32.87 -12.67
N SER A 116 3.47 33.14 -13.31
CA SER A 116 2.38 32.17 -13.43
C SER A 116 2.78 30.94 -14.24
N MET A 117 3.49 31.16 -15.36
CA MET A 117 4.02 30.08 -16.18
C MET A 117 5.11 29.28 -15.46
N ALA A 118 6.01 29.95 -14.73
CA ALA A 118 7.01 29.29 -13.91
C ALA A 118 6.39 28.46 -12.78
N ALA A 119 5.33 28.97 -12.14
CA ALA A 119 4.55 28.24 -11.12
C ALA A 119 3.86 27.00 -11.71
N GLN A 120 3.26 27.10 -12.89
CA GLN A 120 2.66 25.97 -13.59
C GLN A 120 3.70 24.90 -13.98
N ILE A 121 4.87 25.31 -14.48
CA ILE A 121 5.98 24.39 -14.80
C ILE A 121 6.51 23.72 -13.53
N LYS A 122 6.65 24.47 -12.43
CA LYS A 122 7.11 23.95 -11.15
C LYS A 122 6.14 22.90 -10.60
N LEU A 123 4.84 23.21 -10.61
CA LEU A 123 3.79 22.27 -10.23
C LEU A 123 3.84 20.99 -11.09
N LEU A 124 4.00 21.14 -12.40
CA LEU A 124 4.06 20.02 -13.31
C LEU A 124 5.26 19.09 -13.03
N LEU A 125 6.39 19.63 -12.60
CA LEU A 125 7.57 18.84 -12.22
C LEU A 125 7.39 18.11 -10.89
N GLU A 126 6.55 18.61 -9.98
CA GLU A 126 6.33 18.02 -8.66
C GLU A 126 5.20 16.97 -8.65
N ILE A 127 4.22 17.08 -9.56
CA ILE A 127 3.06 16.18 -9.62
C ILE A 127 3.46 14.69 -9.75
N PRO A 128 4.40 14.27 -10.61
CA PRO A 128 4.77 12.85 -10.73
C PRO A 128 5.25 12.22 -9.43
N GLU A 129 6.03 12.93 -8.63
CA GLU A 129 6.51 12.47 -7.32
C GLU A 129 5.35 12.34 -6.33
N LYS A 130 4.44 13.33 -6.32
CA LYS A 130 3.25 13.31 -5.47
C LYS A 130 2.26 12.21 -5.87
N ILE A 131 2.12 11.90 -7.16
CA ILE A 131 1.33 10.76 -7.63
C ILE A 131 1.90 9.46 -7.08
N TRP A 132 3.22 9.24 -7.19
CA TRP A 132 3.87 8.05 -6.64
C TRP A 132 3.71 7.94 -5.13
N SER A 133 3.98 9.01 -4.39
CA SER A 133 3.79 9.05 -2.93
C SER A 133 2.34 8.75 -2.54
N SER A 134 1.36 9.27 -3.28
CA SER A 134 -0.07 8.98 -3.05
C SER A 134 -0.42 7.53 -3.36
N MET A 135 0.20 6.94 -4.39
CA MET A 135 0.02 5.52 -4.74
C MET A 135 0.61 4.60 -3.67
N GLU A 136 1.80 4.92 -3.14
CA GLU A 136 2.42 4.20 -2.03
C GLU A 136 1.57 4.28 -0.74
N ALA A 137 0.95 5.43 -0.50
CA ALA A 137 0.00 5.62 0.60
C ALA A 137 -1.38 4.96 0.35
N SER A 138 -1.58 4.23 -0.76
CA SER A 138 -2.85 3.61 -1.19
C SER A 138 -4.01 4.58 -1.46
N GLN A 139 -3.72 5.87 -1.65
CA GLN A 139 -4.70 6.93 -1.95
C GLN A 139 -4.89 7.10 -3.46
N TYR A 140 -5.48 6.11 -4.11
CA TYR A 140 -5.62 6.08 -5.58
C TYR A 140 -6.50 7.20 -6.15
N LEU A 141 -7.47 7.66 -5.37
CA LEU A 141 -8.32 8.77 -5.77
C LEU A 141 -7.55 10.09 -5.85
N HIS A 142 -6.73 10.37 -4.84
CA HIS A 142 -5.90 11.57 -4.83
C HIS A 142 -4.86 11.51 -5.96
N ALA A 143 -4.23 10.35 -6.19
CA ALA A 143 -3.35 10.13 -7.33
C ALA A 143 -4.05 10.39 -8.68
N THR A 144 -5.32 9.97 -8.80
CA THR A 144 -6.14 10.22 -10.00
C THR A 144 -6.45 11.70 -10.19
N GLN A 145 -6.80 12.41 -9.13
CA GLN A 145 -7.03 13.86 -9.19
C GLN A 145 -5.77 14.61 -9.63
N LEU A 146 -4.61 14.29 -9.05
CA LEU A 146 -3.31 14.87 -9.43
C LEU A 146 -2.97 14.54 -10.90
N TYR A 147 -3.27 13.34 -11.36
CA TYR A 147 -3.11 12.96 -12.76
C TYR A 147 -4.01 13.76 -13.70
N LEU A 148 -5.30 13.93 -13.38
CA LEU A 148 -6.22 14.74 -14.17
C LEU A 148 -5.81 16.22 -14.17
N LEU A 149 -5.30 16.72 -13.04
CA LEU A 149 -4.71 18.06 -12.94
C LEU A 149 -3.47 18.19 -13.84
N CYS A 150 -2.61 17.17 -13.89
CA CYS A 150 -1.47 17.11 -14.79
C CYS A 150 -1.91 17.23 -16.26
N CYS A 151 -2.93 16.47 -16.66
CA CYS A 151 -3.53 16.56 -18.00
C CYS A 151 -4.12 17.95 -18.28
N HIS A 152 -4.78 18.56 -17.30
CA HIS A 152 -5.30 19.92 -17.44
C HIS A 152 -4.18 20.96 -17.58
N LEU A 153 -3.12 20.86 -16.78
CA LEU A 153 -1.94 21.72 -16.91
C LEU A 153 -1.25 21.55 -18.27
N HIS A 154 -1.17 20.33 -18.79
CA HIS A 154 -0.64 20.07 -20.12
C HIS A 154 -1.46 20.75 -21.23
N THR A 155 -2.79 20.68 -21.16
CA THR A 155 -3.68 21.37 -22.11
C THR A 155 -3.60 22.89 -21.99
N LEU A 156 -3.52 23.43 -20.76
CA LEU A 156 -3.34 24.87 -20.51
C LEU A 156 -1.98 25.39 -21.02
N LEU A 157 -0.91 24.62 -20.84
CA LEU A 157 0.43 24.95 -21.35
C LEU A 157 0.58 24.68 -22.86
N GLN A 158 -0.49 24.29 -23.55
CA GLN A 158 -0.54 23.99 -24.99
C GLN A 158 0.56 23.02 -25.42
N LEU A 159 0.68 21.89 -24.71
CA LEU A 159 1.56 20.79 -25.13
C LEU A 159 0.89 19.88 -26.19
N ASP A 160 -0.13 20.38 -26.89
CA ASP A 160 -0.85 19.64 -27.93
C ASP A 160 -0.06 19.60 -29.23
N ALA A 161 0.24 18.39 -29.69
CA ALA A 161 1.09 18.12 -30.85
C ALA A 161 0.52 18.60 -32.20
N SER A 162 -0.75 19.04 -32.27
CA SER A 162 -1.46 19.24 -33.53
C SER A 162 -1.72 20.70 -33.91
N SER A 163 -1.52 21.67 -33.02
CA SER A 163 -1.76 23.09 -33.34
C SER A 163 -0.48 23.90 -33.22
N SER A 164 0.23 23.97 -34.34
CA SER A 164 1.26 24.97 -34.63
C SER A 164 2.49 24.97 -33.71
N ARG A 165 3.53 24.24 -34.14
CA ARG A 165 4.95 24.53 -33.89
C ARG A 165 5.29 24.92 -32.43
N TYR A 166 5.58 23.91 -31.61
CA TYR A 166 6.31 23.97 -30.34
C TYR A 166 6.36 25.36 -29.67
N SER A 167 5.50 25.59 -28.68
CA SER A 167 5.58 26.75 -27.77
C SER A 167 7.04 27.02 -27.34
N PRO A 168 7.46 28.30 -27.17
CA PRO A 168 8.82 28.66 -26.74
C PRO A 168 9.21 28.10 -25.36
N VAL A 169 8.25 27.54 -24.62
CA VAL A 169 8.48 26.90 -23.32
C VAL A 169 9.00 25.47 -23.48
N LEU A 170 8.47 24.70 -24.43
CA LEU A 170 8.91 23.31 -24.66
C LEU A 170 10.28 23.22 -25.31
N SER A 171 10.61 24.17 -26.19
CA SER A 171 11.96 24.29 -26.74
C SER A 171 12.99 24.61 -25.66
N ARG A 172 12.58 25.28 -24.59
CA ARG A 172 13.43 25.64 -23.45
C ARG A 172 13.50 24.55 -22.38
N PHE A 173 12.52 23.63 -22.33
CA PHE A 173 12.45 22.56 -21.34
C PHE A 173 12.00 21.20 -21.96
N PRO A 174 12.88 20.48 -22.68
CA PRO A 174 12.59 19.16 -23.26
C PRO A 174 12.18 18.11 -22.22
N ILE A 175 12.59 18.31 -20.96
CA ILE A 175 12.26 17.46 -19.81
C ILE A 175 10.73 17.36 -19.63
N LEU A 176 9.98 18.41 -19.94
CA LEU A 176 8.51 18.41 -19.82
C LEU A 176 7.87 17.42 -20.80
N VAL A 177 8.40 17.30 -22.02
CA VAL A 177 7.90 16.31 -23.02
C VAL A 177 8.10 14.88 -22.50
N ARG A 178 9.25 14.60 -21.88
CA ARG A 178 9.53 13.28 -21.28
C ARG A 178 8.61 12.99 -20.09
N GLN A 179 8.30 13.99 -19.26
CA GLN A 179 7.38 13.85 -18.14
C GLN A 179 5.93 13.62 -18.59
N VAL A 180 5.49 14.28 -19.67
CA VAL A 180 4.17 14.03 -20.27
C VAL A 180 4.06 12.59 -20.78
N ALA A 181 5.11 12.11 -21.46
CA ALA A 181 5.16 10.73 -21.94
C ALA A 181 5.13 9.74 -20.76
N ALA A 182 5.87 10.00 -19.68
CA ALA A 182 5.83 9.21 -18.46
C ALA A 182 4.44 9.27 -17.78
N ALA A 183 3.75 10.41 -17.87
CA ALA A 183 2.44 10.57 -17.28
C ALA A 183 1.38 9.64 -17.90
N SER A 184 1.52 9.26 -19.17
CA SER A 184 0.65 8.26 -19.79
C SER A 184 0.65 6.92 -19.06
N HIS A 185 1.78 6.53 -18.45
CA HIS A 185 1.89 5.29 -17.70
C HIS A 185 1.11 5.34 -16.38
N PHE A 186 1.05 6.50 -15.72
CA PHE A 186 0.31 6.67 -14.46
C PHE A 186 -1.15 6.26 -14.57
N ARG A 187 -1.80 6.59 -15.68
CA ARG A 187 -3.18 6.15 -15.93
C ARG A 187 -3.33 4.63 -15.85
N SER A 188 -2.46 3.89 -16.56
CA SER A 188 -2.51 2.43 -16.56
C SER A 188 -2.15 1.83 -15.20
N THR A 189 -1.18 2.41 -14.50
CA THR A 189 -0.73 1.90 -13.19
C THR A 189 -1.76 2.16 -12.11
N ILE A 190 -2.35 3.35 -12.04
CA ILE A 190 -3.42 3.68 -11.09
C ILE A 190 -4.65 2.78 -11.33
N LEU A 191 -5.03 2.54 -12.59
CA LEU A 191 -6.11 1.60 -12.92
C LEU A 191 -5.79 0.16 -12.52
N HIS A 192 -4.55 -0.28 -12.72
CA HIS A 192 -4.12 -1.61 -12.32
C HIS A 192 -4.18 -1.78 -10.80
N GLU A 193 -3.56 -0.87 -10.06
CA GLU A 193 -3.48 -0.92 -8.60
C GLU A 193 -4.85 -0.78 -7.94
N SER A 194 -5.70 0.14 -8.42
CA SER A 194 -7.09 0.25 -7.93
C SER A 194 -7.88 -1.05 -8.14
N ARG A 195 -7.79 -1.68 -9.32
CA ARG A 195 -8.40 -3.00 -9.59
C ARG A 195 -7.80 -4.13 -8.77
N MET A 196 -6.54 -4.03 -8.38
CA MET A 196 -5.89 -4.99 -7.49
C MET A 196 -6.40 -4.82 -6.06
N LEU A 197 -6.58 -3.60 -5.57
CA LEU A 197 -7.19 -3.32 -4.27
C LEU A 197 -8.62 -3.89 -4.17
N LEU A 198 -9.43 -3.82 -5.24
CA LEU A 198 -10.78 -4.42 -5.26
C LEU A 198 -10.78 -5.95 -5.06
N LYS A 199 -9.65 -6.64 -5.28
CA LYS A 199 -9.52 -8.09 -5.07
C LYS A 199 -9.20 -8.44 -3.61
N CYS A 200 -8.69 -7.49 -2.82
CA CYS A 200 -8.21 -7.73 -1.46
C CYS A 200 -9.35 -7.84 -0.44
N GLN A 201 -9.27 -8.81 0.48
CA GLN A 201 -10.34 -9.13 1.44
C GLN A 201 -10.47 -8.10 2.58
N ALA A 202 -9.35 -7.50 3.01
CA ALA A 202 -9.26 -6.66 4.20
C ALA A 202 -9.08 -5.17 3.86
N VAL A 203 -10.02 -4.60 3.11
CA VAL A 203 -9.98 -3.19 2.70
C VAL A 203 -11.17 -2.44 3.28
N SER A 204 -10.95 -1.22 3.76
CA SER A 204 -12.01 -0.36 4.28
C SER A 204 -12.99 0.05 3.18
N ASP A 205 -14.27 0.25 3.55
CA ASP A 205 -15.32 0.64 2.61
C ASP A 205 -14.98 1.97 1.90
N GLN A 206 -14.34 2.90 2.62
CA GLN A 206 -13.85 4.17 2.08
C GLN A 206 -12.77 3.98 1.01
N ALA A 207 -11.77 3.12 1.24
CA ALA A 207 -10.72 2.89 0.25
C ALA A 207 -11.25 2.19 -1.01
N VAL A 208 -12.27 1.34 -0.86
CA VAL A 208 -12.98 0.74 -2.02
C VAL A 208 -13.78 1.80 -2.78
N ALA A 209 -14.46 2.71 -2.07
CA ALA A 209 -15.17 3.84 -2.69
C ALA A 209 -14.22 4.71 -3.50
N GLU A 210 -13.09 5.10 -2.91
CA GLU A 210 -12.05 5.91 -3.53
C GLU A 210 -11.43 5.23 -4.75
N ALA A 211 -11.15 3.93 -4.67
CA ALA A 211 -10.64 3.16 -5.80
C ALA A 211 -11.66 3.05 -6.95
N LEU A 212 -12.95 2.86 -6.65
CA LEU A 212 -14.00 2.83 -7.67
C LEU A 212 -14.20 4.22 -8.30
N CYS A 213 -14.16 5.29 -7.50
CA CYS A 213 -14.20 6.66 -8.01
C CYS A 213 -13.01 6.95 -8.92
N ALA A 214 -11.80 6.51 -8.55
CA ALA A 214 -10.61 6.61 -9.39
C ALA A 214 -10.81 5.90 -10.74
N ILE A 215 -11.35 4.68 -10.73
CA ILE A 215 -11.65 3.93 -11.96
C ILE A 215 -12.70 4.66 -12.81
N MET A 216 -13.78 5.15 -12.19
CA MET A 216 -14.85 5.88 -12.89
C MET A 216 -14.34 7.18 -13.52
N LEU A 217 -13.49 7.93 -12.82
CA LEU A 217 -12.89 9.17 -13.31
C LEU A 217 -11.91 8.93 -14.46
N LEU A 218 -11.14 7.83 -14.41
CA LEU A 218 -10.18 7.50 -15.47
C LEU A 218 -10.89 6.87 -16.68
N GLU A 219 -11.69 5.83 -16.50
CA GLU A 219 -12.34 5.09 -17.61
C GLU A 219 -13.66 5.70 -18.07
N GLU A 220 -14.07 6.83 -17.49
CA GLU A 220 -15.34 7.52 -17.78
C GLU A 220 -16.57 6.58 -17.63
N SER A 221 -16.47 5.60 -16.72
CA SER A 221 -17.45 4.54 -16.58
C SER A 221 -18.65 4.94 -15.72
N SER A 222 -19.82 4.36 -16.02
CA SER A 222 -21.03 4.59 -15.23
C SER A 222 -20.97 3.83 -13.89
N PRO A 223 -21.71 4.27 -12.85
CA PRO A 223 -21.79 3.54 -11.57
C PRO A 223 -22.21 2.06 -11.74
N ARG A 224 -23.07 1.77 -12.74
CA ARG A 224 -23.48 0.39 -13.07
C ARG A 224 -22.31 -0.44 -13.62
N GLN A 225 -21.46 0.16 -14.44
CA GLN A 225 -20.26 -0.49 -14.94
C GLN A 225 -19.25 -0.71 -13.80
N ALA A 226 -19.04 0.29 -12.94
CA ALA A 226 -18.18 0.17 -11.76
C ALA A 226 -18.64 -0.95 -10.81
N LEU A 227 -19.96 -1.11 -10.59
CA LEU A 227 -20.52 -2.26 -9.85
C LEU A 227 -20.19 -3.59 -10.53
N THR A 228 -20.33 -3.66 -11.85
CA THR A 228 -20.03 -4.87 -12.63
C THR A 228 -18.55 -5.22 -12.51
N ASP A 229 -17.66 -4.25 -12.66
CA ASP A 229 -16.21 -4.42 -12.54
C ASP A 229 -15.80 -4.83 -11.13
N PHE A 230 -16.43 -4.26 -10.09
CA PHE A 230 -16.26 -4.68 -8.70
C PHE A 230 -16.63 -6.16 -8.50
N LEU A 231 -17.82 -6.56 -8.95
CA LEU A 231 -18.29 -7.94 -8.81
C LEU A 231 -17.44 -8.94 -9.62
N LEU A 232 -16.90 -8.52 -10.76
CA LEU A 232 -15.95 -9.31 -11.55
C LEU A 232 -14.60 -9.44 -10.84
N ALA A 233 -14.08 -8.38 -10.23
CA ALA A 233 -12.85 -8.43 -9.44
C ALA A 233 -12.99 -9.38 -8.23
N ARG A 234 -14.10 -9.29 -7.51
CA ARG A 234 -14.43 -10.19 -6.38
C ARG A 234 -14.60 -11.64 -6.83
N LYS A 235 -15.25 -11.87 -7.97
CA LYS A 235 -15.33 -13.20 -8.59
C LYS A 235 -13.94 -13.77 -8.92
N ALA A 236 -13.04 -12.96 -9.48
CA ALA A 236 -11.69 -13.40 -9.77
C ALA A 236 -10.89 -13.73 -8.50
N ALA A 237 -11.08 -12.96 -7.42
CA ALA A 237 -10.49 -13.25 -6.10
C ALA A 237 -11.01 -14.58 -5.53
N ILE A 238 -12.32 -14.82 -5.60
CA ILE A 238 -12.95 -16.09 -5.22
C ILE A 238 -12.37 -17.26 -6.03
N GLN A 239 -12.24 -17.11 -7.36
CA GLN A 239 -11.65 -18.15 -8.21
C GLN A 239 -10.19 -18.44 -7.85
N LYS A 240 -9.40 -17.41 -7.50
CA LYS A 240 -8.03 -17.60 -7.03
C LYS A 240 -8.01 -18.39 -5.71
N LEU A 241 -8.89 -18.08 -4.76
CA LEU A 241 -8.99 -18.81 -3.49
C LEU A 241 -9.38 -20.27 -3.69
N LEU A 242 -10.33 -20.55 -4.60
CA LEU A 242 -10.76 -21.92 -4.92
C LEU A 242 -9.71 -22.74 -5.67
N ASN A 243 -8.88 -22.10 -6.49
CA ASN A 243 -7.85 -22.76 -7.29
C ASN A 243 -6.47 -22.82 -6.61
N GLN A 244 -6.31 -22.26 -5.41
CA GLN A 244 -5.04 -22.30 -4.69
C GLN A 244 -4.76 -23.72 -4.17
N PRO A 245 -3.60 -24.31 -4.50
CA PRO A 245 -3.22 -25.62 -3.98
C PRO A 245 -3.13 -25.55 -2.45
N HIS A 246 -3.64 -26.58 -1.77
CA HIS A 246 -3.67 -26.68 -0.31
C HIS A 246 -2.24 -26.75 0.26
N HIS A 247 -1.56 -25.62 0.37
CA HIS A 247 -0.26 -25.51 1.00
C HIS A 247 -0.46 -24.89 2.38
N GLY A 248 -0.80 -25.75 3.36
CA GLY A 248 -0.81 -25.42 4.79
C GLY A 248 -2.14 -24.91 5.39
N ALA A 249 -2.98 -24.19 4.62
CA ALA A 249 -4.31 -23.79 5.11
C ALA A 249 -5.33 -24.93 4.92
N GLY A 250 -5.86 -25.46 6.03
CA GLY A 250 -6.89 -26.50 5.98
C GLY A 250 -8.12 -26.03 5.18
N VAL A 251 -8.81 -26.97 4.52
CA VAL A 251 -10.03 -26.71 3.72
C VAL A 251 -11.06 -25.86 4.47
N LYS A 252 -11.15 -26.03 5.80
CA LYS A 252 -11.98 -25.21 6.69
C LYS A 252 -11.65 -23.71 6.61
N ALA A 253 -10.37 -23.34 6.64
CA ALA A 253 -9.93 -21.94 6.57
C ALA A 253 -10.21 -21.32 5.19
N GLN A 254 -10.08 -22.10 4.12
CA GLN A 254 -10.44 -21.67 2.76
C GLN A 254 -11.95 -21.43 2.61
N ILE A 255 -12.79 -22.25 3.25
CA ILE A 255 -14.24 -22.04 3.28
C ILE A 255 -14.59 -20.80 4.10
N CYS A 256 -13.95 -20.61 5.27
CA CYS A 256 -14.13 -19.40 6.08
C CYS A 256 -13.77 -18.14 5.30
N SER A 257 -12.60 -18.10 4.63
CA SER A 257 -12.19 -16.95 3.82
C SER A 257 -13.11 -16.71 2.62
N LEU A 258 -13.67 -17.76 2.02
CA LEU A 258 -14.67 -17.65 0.96
C LEU A 258 -15.96 -17.00 1.46
N VAL A 259 -16.49 -17.49 2.59
CA VAL A 259 -17.73 -16.96 3.19
C VAL A 259 -17.53 -15.52 3.65
N GLU A 260 -16.40 -15.23 4.28
CA GLU A 260 -16.03 -13.87 4.67
C GLU A 260 -15.92 -12.95 3.44
N LEU A 261 -15.27 -13.38 2.35
CA LEU A 261 -15.17 -12.58 1.13
C LEU A 261 -16.53 -12.33 0.47
N LEU A 262 -17.44 -13.31 0.49
CA LEU A 262 -18.82 -13.13 0.03
C LEU A 262 -19.57 -12.12 0.90
N ALA A 263 -19.48 -12.26 2.22
CA ALA A 263 -20.12 -11.35 3.17
C ALA A 263 -19.58 -9.91 3.05
N THR A 264 -18.26 -9.73 2.98
CA THR A 264 -17.64 -8.40 2.80
C THR A 264 -18.00 -7.80 1.45
N THR A 265 -18.07 -8.59 0.38
CA THR A 265 -18.51 -8.11 -0.94
C THR A 265 -19.93 -7.57 -0.90
N LEU A 266 -20.85 -8.24 -0.19
CA LEU A 266 -22.24 -7.79 -0.06
C LEU A 266 -22.36 -6.55 0.81
N ASN A 267 -21.65 -6.51 1.95
CA ASN A 267 -21.63 -5.35 2.83
C ASN A 267 -21.05 -4.11 2.11
N GLN A 268 -19.96 -4.29 1.36
CA GLN A 268 -19.37 -3.22 0.56
C GLN A 268 -20.26 -2.80 -0.60
N ALA A 269 -20.88 -3.74 -1.32
CA ALA A 269 -21.82 -3.39 -2.39
C ALA A 269 -23.00 -2.58 -1.87
N HIS A 270 -23.51 -2.94 -0.68
CA HIS A 270 -24.52 -2.15 0.03
C HIS A 270 -23.97 -0.78 0.40
N ALA A 271 -22.85 -0.70 1.12
CA ALA A 271 -22.33 0.57 1.62
C ALA A 271 -21.96 1.59 0.51
N LEU A 272 -21.52 1.08 -0.63
CA LEU A 272 -21.08 1.88 -1.78
C LEU A 272 -22.22 2.30 -2.70
N PHE A 273 -23.06 1.35 -3.12
CA PHE A 273 -24.04 1.57 -4.20
C PHE A 273 -25.48 1.72 -3.72
N TYR A 274 -25.80 1.34 -2.48
CA TYR A 274 -27.12 1.56 -1.93
C TYR A 274 -27.29 3.05 -1.60
N THR A 275 -28.30 3.66 -2.21
CA THR A 275 -28.75 5.02 -1.90
C THR A 275 -30.08 4.94 -1.16
N LEU A 276 -30.15 5.62 -0.03
CA LEU A 276 -31.35 5.68 0.79
C LEU A 276 -32.43 6.48 0.04
N PRO A 277 -33.69 6.04 -0.02
CA PRO A 277 -34.76 6.83 -0.60
C PRO A 277 -34.89 8.16 0.13
N GLU A 278 -35.19 9.22 -0.61
CA GLU A 278 -35.42 10.58 -0.11
C GLU A 278 -36.52 10.56 0.97
N GLY A 279 -36.14 10.76 2.25
CA GLY A 279 -37.08 10.88 3.37
C GLY A 279 -36.89 9.91 4.56
N LEU A 280 -35.95 8.96 4.53
CA LEU A 280 -35.65 8.11 5.70
C LEU A 280 -34.37 8.57 6.42
N LEU A 281 -34.35 8.55 7.76
CA LEU A 281 -33.12 8.82 8.52
C LEU A 281 -32.10 7.67 8.32
N PRO A 282 -30.79 7.95 8.21
CA PRO A 282 -29.77 6.91 8.16
C PRO A 282 -29.84 6.09 9.45
N GLU A 283 -30.01 4.77 9.35
CA GLU A 283 -29.75 3.91 10.50
C GLU A 283 -28.25 3.98 10.85
N PRO A 284 -27.87 4.12 12.13
CA PRO A 284 -26.47 4.23 12.56
C PRO A 284 -25.66 2.92 12.39
N SER A 285 -26.28 1.85 11.90
CA SER A 285 -25.71 0.50 11.84
C SER A 285 -24.99 0.19 10.52
N LEU A 286 -25.28 0.89 9.42
CA LEU A 286 -24.70 0.62 8.10
C LEU A 286 -24.44 1.92 7.31
N PRO A 287 -23.17 2.27 6.99
CA PRO A 287 -22.87 3.39 6.11
C PRO A 287 -23.46 3.12 4.72
N CYS A 288 -24.09 4.13 4.10
CA CYS A 288 -24.74 4.02 2.78
C CYS A 288 -24.33 5.19 1.90
N GLY A 289 -24.34 5.01 0.58
CA GLY A 289 -24.08 6.06 -0.40
C GLY A 289 -22.64 6.59 -0.43
N LEU A 290 -21.66 5.84 0.11
CA LEU A 290 -20.26 6.27 0.19
C LEU A 290 -19.66 6.62 -1.17
N LEU A 291 -20.03 5.91 -2.24
CA LEU A 291 -19.55 6.21 -3.59
C LEU A 291 -20.10 7.55 -4.10
N PHE A 292 -21.38 7.85 -3.83
CA PHE A 292 -21.98 9.10 -4.27
C PHE A 292 -21.54 10.29 -3.40
N SER A 293 -21.33 10.11 -2.09
CA SER A 293 -20.81 11.17 -1.22
C SER A 293 -19.34 11.49 -1.52
N THR A 294 -18.52 10.47 -1.83
CA THR A 294 -17.14 10.67 -2.28
C THR A 294 -17.12 11.34 -3.65
N LEU A 295 -17.92 10.90 -4.62
CA LEU A 295 -18.05 11.60 -5.89
C LEU A 295 -18.51 13.05 -5.73
N ASP A 296 -19.54 13.32 -4.93
CA ASP A 296 -20.03 14.70 -4.69
C ASP A 296 -18.96 15.58 -4.02
N THR A 297 -18.16 15.04 -3.10
CA THR A 297 -17.03 15.77 -2.50
C THR A 297 -15.98 16.19 -3.55
N ILE A 298 -15.88 15.45 -4.65
CA ILE A 298 -14.84 15.61 -5.68
C ILE A 298 -15.34 16.37 -6.91
N THR A 299 -16.59 16.12 -7.30
CA THR A 299 -17.24 16.69 -8.49
C THR A 299 -18.22 17.82 -8.17
N GLY A 300 -18.63 17.94 -6.90
CA GLY A 300 -19.57 18.95 -6.44
C GLY A 300 -18.95 20.33 -6.48
N GLN A 301 -19.70 21.29 -7.02
CA GLN A 301 -19.35 22.71 -7.02
C GLN A 301 -19.41 23.28 -5.60
N HIS A 302 -18.39 22.98 -4.79
CA HIS A 302 -18.23 23.62 -3.50
C HIS A 302 -17.79 25.08 -3.70
N PRO A 303 -18.31 26.03 -2.90
CA PRO A 303 -17.86 27.41 -2.93
C PRO A 303 -16.34 27.50 -2.67
N PRO A 304 -15.65 28.50 -3.25
CA PRO A 304 -14.21 28.63 -3.18
C PRO A 304 -13.74 28.65 -1.71
N GLY A 305 -13.02 27.61 -1.29
CA GLY A 305 -12.45 27.50 0.06
C GLY A 305 -12.89 26.30 0.92
N LYS A 306 -13.89 25.51 0.51
CA LYS A 306 -14.31 24.29 1.25
C LYS A 306 -14.12 22.97 0.51
N GLY A 307 -13.85 23.00 -0.80
CA GLY A 307 -13.43 21.79 -1.52
C GLY A 307 -12.06 21.36 -1.04
N LEU A 308 -11.87 20.06 -0.79
CA LEU A 308 -10.56 19.45 -0.66
C LEU A 308 -9.88 19.57 -2.03
N GLY A 309 -9.33 20.75 -2.33
CA GLY A 309 -8.70 21.03 -3.61
C GLY A 309 -7.65 19.94 -3.87
N VAL A 310 -7.55 19.52 -5.13
CA VAL A 310 -6.58 18.51 -5.60
C VAL A 310 -5.15 18.79 -5.11
N LEU A 311 -4.86 20.06 -4.82
CA LEU A 311 -3.63 20.53 -4.19
C LEU A 311 -3.76 20.48 -2.66
N GLN A 312 -3.07 19.51 -2.07
CA GLN A 312 -2.91 19.31 -0.64
C GLN A 312 -2.46 20.60 0.08
N GLN A 313 -2.77 20.72 1.37
CA GLN A 313 -2.42 21.88 2.21
C GLN A 313 -0.94 22.29 2.10
N GLU A 314 -0.05 21.31 1.85
CA GLU A 314 1.39 21.50 1.66
C GLU A 314 1.74 22.40 0.47
N MET A 315 1.05 22.23 -0.67
CA MET A 315 1.31 23.03 -1.88
C MET A 315 0.78 24.46 -1.73
N LYS A 316 -0.23 24.68 -0.88
CA LYS A 316 -0.77 26.02 -0.56
C LYS A 316 0.21 26.88 0.24
N LEU A 317 1.19 26.27 0.92
CA LEU A 317 2.19 26.97 1.71
C LEU A 317 3.36 27.50 0.87
N CYS A 318 3.50 27.02 -0.37
CA CYS A 318 4.59 27.43 -1.22
C CYS A 318 4.40 28.85 -1.76
N SER A 319 5.46 29.66 -1.75
CA SER A 319 5.43 31.06 -2.19
C SER A 319 4.97 31.24 -3.64
N TRP A 320 5.18 30.23 -4.49
CA TRP A 320 4.77 30.21 -5.89
C TRP A 320 3.26 29.93 -6.09
N PHE A 321 2.55 29.44 -5.07
CA PHE A 321 1.11 29.16 -5.14
C PHE A 321 0.29 30.42 -5.44
N LYS A 322 0.75 31.58 -4.96
CA LYS A 322 0.14 32.90 -5.20
C LYS A 322 0.09 33.30 -6.67
N HIS A 323 0.90 32.65 -7.52
CA HIS A 323 1.02 32.95 -8.93
C HIS A 323 0.30 31.92 -9.82
N LEU A 324 -0.35 30.90 -9.25
CA LEU A 324 -1.16 29.95 -10.01
C LEU A 324 -2.47 30.61 -10.49
N PRO A 325 -2.90 30.37 -11.74
CA PRO A 325 -4.21 30.84 -12.19
C PRO A 325 -5.35 30.14 -11.44
N ALA A 326 -6.47 30.86 -11.28
CA ALA A 326 -7.69 30.33 -10.65
C ALA A 326 -8.17 29.02 -11.30
N SER A 327 -7.99 28.85 -12.61
CA SER A 327 -8.34 27.63 -13.34
C SER A 327 -7.61 26.36 -12.85
N VAL A 328 -6.43 26.51 -12.24
CA VAL A 328 -5.64 25.40 -11.70
C VAL A 328 -5.95 25.16 -10.22
N VAL A 329 -6.22 26.23 -9.48
CA VAL A 329 -6.54 26.18 -8.04
C VAL A 329 -7.95 25.63 -7.80
N GLU A 330 -8.87 25.91 -8.72
CA GLU A 330 -10.28 25.49 -8.66
C GLU A 330 -10.54 24.25 -9.54
N PHE A 331 -9.49 23.61 -10.07
CA PHE A 331 -9.67 22.44 -10.92
C PHE A 331 -10.35 21.30 -10.15
N GLN A 332 -11.53 20.93 -10.63
CA GLN A 332 -12.26 19.76 -10.19
C GLN A 332 -12.41 18.80 -11.37
N PRO A 333 -12.13 17.51 -11.19
CA PRO A 333 -12.30 16.54 -12.26
C PRO A 333 -13.79 16.34 -12.53
N ALA A 334 -14.23 16.63 -13.76
CA ALA A 334 -15.62 16.44 -14.18
C ALA A 334 -15.85 14.99 -14.61
N LEU A 335 -16.87 14.34 -14.05
CA LEU A 335 -17.42 13.12 -14.62
C LEU A 335 -18.20 13.47 -15.90
N ARG A 336 -17.75 12.96 -17.05
CA ARG A 336 -18.48 13.12 -18.32
C ARG A 336 -19.76 12.27 -18.38
N THR A 337 -19.81 11.21 -17.59
CA THR A 337 -20.94 10.28 -17.51
C THR A 337 -21.76 10.59 -16.26
N LEU A 338 -23.04 10.95 -16.43
CA LEU A 338 -23.93 11.28 -15.31
C LEU A 338 -24.00 10.11 -14.32
N ALA A 339 -23.56 10.36 -13.08
CA ALA A 339 -23.59 9.40 -11.98
C ALA A 339 -25.02 9.23 -11.45
N HIS A 340 -25.89 8.62 -12.25
CA HIS A 340 -27.24 8.30 -11.78
C HIS A 340 -27.17 7.19 -10.73
N PRO A 341 -27.88 7.34 -9.60
CA PRO A 341 -27.98 6.30 -8.61
C PRO A 341 -28.57 5.02 -9.24
N ILE A 342 -28.03 3.87 -8.82
CA ILE A 342 -28.50 2.58 -9.29
C ILE A 342 -29.85 2.31 -8.62
N SER A 343 -30.88 1.96 -9.39
CA SER A 343 -32.18 1.56 -8.85
C SER A 343 -32.01 0.35 -7.92
N GLN A 344 -32.66 0.40 -6.75
CA GLN A 344 -32.51 -0.62 -5.71
C GLN A 344 -32.87 -2.03 -6.20
N GLU A 345 -33.90 -2.16 -7.03
CA GLU A 345 -34.32 -3.43 -7.64
C GLU A 345 -33.21 -4.04 -8.50
N PHE A 346 -32.57 -3.23 -9.34
CA PHE A 346 -31.46 -3.67 -10.18
C PHE A 346 -30.24 -4.10 -9.37
N LEU A 347 -29.91 -3.37 -8.29
CA LEU A 347 -28.81 -3.74 -7.40
C LEU A 347 -29.09 -5.09 -6.73
N LYS A 348 -30.30 -5.27 -6.18
CA LYS A 348 -30.73 -6.52 -5.55
C LYS A 348 -30.69 -7.69 -6.54
N ASP A 349 -31.27 -7.54 -7.73
CA ASP A 349 -31.26 -8.57 -8.77
C ASP A 349 -29.85 -8.95 -9.21
N THR A 350 -28.97 -7.97 -9.37
CA THR A 350 -27.58 -8.20 -9.79
C THR A 350 -26.80 -8.95 -8.71
N LEU A 351 -26.94 -8.54 -7.45
CA LEU A 351 -26.30 -9.21 -6.32
C LEU A 351 -26.84 -10.63 -6.13
N GLN A 352 -28.16 -10.84 -6.22
CA GLN A 352 -28.76 -12.17 -6.13
C GLN A 352 -28.26 -13.11 -7.24
N LYS A 353 -28.25 -12.63 -8.50
CA LYS A 353 -27.69 -13.39 -9.64
C LYS A 353 -26.22 -13.74 -9.42
N TRP A 354 -25.43 -12.80 -8.89
CA TRP A 354 -24.02 -13.03 -8.59
C TRP A 354 -23.83 -14.08 -7.49
N ILE A 355 -24.55 -13.98 -6.36
CA ILE A 355 -24.50 -14.97 -5.27
C ILE A 355 -24.87 -16.36 -5.80
N HIS A 356 -25.99 -16.49 -6.52
CA HIS A 356 -26.42 -17.78 -7.08
C HIS A 356 -25.34 -18.38 -7.99
N MET A 357 -24.67 -17.57 -8.81
CA MET A 357 -23.57 -18.02 -9.67
C MET A 357 -22.35 -18.49 -8.87
N GLN A 358 -21.99 -17.82 -7.77
CA GLN A 358 -20.86 -18.26 -6.93
C GLN A 358 -21.19 -19.53 -6.15
N VAL A 359 -22.39 -19.61 -5.55
CA VAL A 359 -22.84 -20.79 -4.79
C VAL A 359 -22.96 -22.03 -5.70
N ALA A 360 -23.49 -21.88 -6.91
CA ALA A 360 -23.57 -22.98 -7.88
C ALA A 360 -22.19 -23.51 -8.31
N ARG A 361 -21.15 -22.66 -8.28
CA ARG A 361 -19.76 -23.05 -8.58
C ARG A 361 -19.00 -23.61 -7.39
N ALA A 362 -19.33 -23.16 -6.18
CA ALA A 362 -18.78 -23.69 -4.94
C ALA A 362 -19.40 -25.04 -4.55
N SER A 363 -20.63 -25.33 -5.00
CA SER A 363 -21.20 -26.66 -4.92
C SER A 363 -20.35 -27.61 -5.77
N PRO A 364 -19.74 -28.66 -5.19
CA PRO A 364 -18.95 -29.60 -5.95
C PRO A 364 -19.84 -30.14 -7.06
N ARG A 365 -19.36 -30.06 -8.32
CA ARG A 365 -19.96 -30.74 -9.46
C ARG A 365 -20.43 -32.12 -9.01
N ARG A 366 -21.75 -32.28 -8.84
CA ARG A 366 -22.39 -33.58 -8.62
C ARG A 366 -21.88 -34.51 -9.73
N ALA A 367 -21.37 -35.66 -9.30
CA ALA A 367 -21.10 -36.84 -10.12
C ALA A 367 -19.91 -36.76 -11.11
N GLY A 368 -18.69 -36.75 -10.58
CA GLY A 368 -17.67 -37.64 -11.12
C GLY A 368 -17.89 -39.02 -10.51
N ALA A 369 -18.73 -39.85 -11.16
CA ALA A 369 -19.02 -41.20 -10.70
C ALA A 369 -17.71 -42.01 -10.55
N PRO A 370 -17.53 -42.75 -9.44
CA PRO A 370 -16.47 -43.75 -9.38
C PRO A 370 -16.85 -44.86 -10.36
N ARG A 371 -16.05 -45.06 -11.41
CA ARG A 371 -16.04 -46.34 -12.14
C ARG A 371 -15.44 -47.38 -11.19
N SER A 372 -16.25 -47.89 -10.25
CA SER A 372 -15.94 -49.13 -9.55
C SER A 372 -16.28 -50.30 -10.46
N LEU A 373 -15.22 -51.01 -10.84
CA LEU A 373 -15.18 -52.47 -10.97
C LEU A 373 -16.41 -53.19 -10.37
N ALA A 374 -17.18 -53.91 -11.20
CA ALA A 374 -17.77 -55.20 -10.86
C ALA A 374 -18.48 -55.85 -12.07
N GLY A 375 -18.14 -57.11 -12.34
CA GLY A 375 -18.86 -58.04 -13.21
C GLY A 375 -18.27 -58.13 -14.62
N GLY A 376 -17.69 -59.23 -15.08
CA GLY A 376 -17.82 -60.61 -14.66
C GLY A 376 -17.74 -61.46 -15.92
N HIS A 377 -16.80 -62.40 -15.93
CA HIS A 377 -16.63 -63.56 -16.83
C HIS A 377 -17.52 -63.70 -18.07
N THR A 378 -16.88 -63.89 -19.22
CA THR A 378 -16.94 -65.17 -19.98
C THR A 378 -15.78 -65.27 -20.97
N ARG A 379 -14.89 -66.24 -20.77
CA ARG A 379 -14.16 -66.92 -21.86
C ARG A 379 -15.18 -67.66 -22.74
N PRO A 380 -14.91 -67.87 -24.03
CA PRO A 380 -14.33 -69.16 -24.40
C PRO A 380 -13.21 -69.08 -25.44
N SER A 381 -12.41 -70.14 -25.42
CA SER A 381 -11.37 -70.51 -26.37
C SER A 381 -11.93 -70.88 -27.76
N ALA A 382 -11.15 -70.58 -28.80
CA ALA A 382 -11.02 -71.28 -30.09
C ALA A 382 -9.83 -70.58 -30.80
N GLU A 383 -8.62 -71.14 -30.92
CA GLU A 383 -8.22 -72.33 -31.70
C GLU A 383 -8.68 -72.27 -33.17
N GLY A 384 -7.71 -72.12 -34.09
CA GLY A 384 -7.83 -72.64 -35.46
C GLY A 384 -7.82 -71.65 -36.64
N ARG A 385 -6.66 -71.63 -37.33
CA ARG A 385 -6.47 -71.71 -38.80
C ARG A 385 -6.78 -70.53 -39.75
N GLU A 386 -5.74 -70.29 -40.56
CA GLU A 386 -5.70 -70.04 -42.03
C GLU A 386 -5.91 -68.61 -42.55
N GLY A 387 -4.94 -68.20 -43.40
CA GLY A 387 -4.87 -66.94 -44.14
C GLY A 387 -3.44 -66.49 -44.34
#